data_AF-A0AAN7C2P6-F1
#
_entry.id   AF-A0AAN7C2P6-F1
#
_cell.length_a   1.000
_cell.length_b   1.000
_cell.length_c   1.000
_cell.angle_alpha   90.00
_cell.angle_beta   90.00
_cell.angle_gamma   90.00
#
_symmetry.space_group_name_H-M   'P 1'
#
loop_
_entity.id
_entity.type
_entity.pdbx_description
1 polymer ?
#
loop_
_entity_poly.entity_id
_entity_poly.type
_entity_poly.pdbx_seq_one_letter_code
_entity_poly.pdbx_strand_id
1 'polypeptide(L)'
;MSELPEQPAESTETARPAASRTTLETSSTGTEPDQDGVPVAEPLADRPMVPTTPADWESKKQIIRELYMDQNKILNEVIEIMITKHKFKATARMYKGQFAKWKWYKYNKSGSHGAGKPTKSRTMKRRSARARAQRPFDLIDMPEPIRTQSRQAVPLSQGLYLQHFSDEECQVESTLNTYAALICHWLESETPWRNDSQYHSASSPPFGQQQLSVLQHVRAAQDHFLAGRVQRGGELLRAAFLRIESAVDSGLGVEAVWDCCLAVPQLALTHGWTDMLSIFSRYLHQLTSIKLRDGHPITRIAASLHKLSSSSCFSPQNNNNSTTSSRNWQLEMYVTRAWQLWIDSSLRTRGARDDVTIHLKRGYVTLLDPAHPMTATLIADFVSGLQDSLAERGAFATTSRILELEHLLARMFVPLFTPASARNAEGMLTGLRGRVEGRNKGREVAEWAYMDRYLVFSADNFMASIAECMGERDKAAGYRRRVWRDERQPRDLFWLQTSLLLEARLRAEGGHEEANAIQEARAEVQGGLGVELRLTGRLELVEEEDQGVVRDGRFAGPDVRAEDGRIQIH
;
A
#
# COMPACT_ATOMS: atom_id res chain seq x y z
N MET A 1 -64.84 11.45 0.23
CA MET A 1 -65.74 10.94 1.29
C MET A 1 -64.80 10.35 2.32
N SER A 2 -64.40 11.17 3.30
CA SER A 2 -64.88 11.11 4.71
C SER A 2 -64.14 9.98 5.42
N GLU A 3 -63.44 10.13 6.54
CA GLU A 3 -63.47 11.07 7.65
C GLU A 3 -62.19 10.85 8.49
N LEU A 4 -61.81 11.86 9.29
CA LEU A 4 -60.95 11.72 10.48
C LEU A 4 -61.57 10.76 11.50
N PRO A 5 -60.77 10.16 12.41
CA PRO A 5 -60.79 10.66 13.81
C PRO A 5 -59.42 10.59 14.51
N GLU A 6 -59.07 11.64 15.27
CA GLU A 6 -59.03 11.74 16.75
C GLU A 6 -57.91 10.98 17.48
N GLN A 7 -57.17 11.75 18.27
CA GLN A 7 -56.31 11.28 19.36
C GLN A 7 -57.15 10.77 20.54
N PRO A 8 -56.51 10.05 21.47
CA PRO A 8 -56.50 10.62 22.83
C PRO A 8 -55.13 10.58 23.52
N ALA A 9 -55.00 11.49 24.48
CA ALA A 9 -53.95 11.56 25.48
C ALA A 9 -54.22 10.58 26.63
N GLU A 10 -53.17 10.00 27.23
CA GLU A 10 -53.11 9.82 28.68
C GLU A 10 -51.68 9.57 29.20
N SER A 11 -51.50 9.98 30.44
CA SER A 11 -50.26 10.23 31.17
C SER A 11 -49.96 9.09 32.15
N THR A 12 -48.67 8.82 32.46
CA THR A 12 -48.14 8.27 33.74
C THR A 12 -46.62 8.09 33.55
N GLU A 13 -45.74 8.93 34.10
CA GLU A 13 -45.29 9.08 35.50
C GLU A 13 -44.47 7.90 36.06
N THR A 14 -43.30 8.24 36.63
CA THR A 14 -42.39 7.46 37.51
C THR A 14 -41.58 6.30 36.86
N ALA A 15 -40.29 6.07 37.09
CA ALA A 15 -39.40 6.45 38.19
C ALA A 15 -37.90 6.46 37.80
N ARG A 16 -37.11 7.29 38.50
CA ARG A 16 -35.63 7.25 38.62
C ARG A 16 -35.17 6.08 39.51
N PRO A 17 -33.91 5.63 39.35
CA PRO A 17 -33.00 5.56 40.51
C PRO A 17 -31.64 6.18 40.16
N ALA A 18 -31.15 7.17 40.91
CA ALA A 18 -30.44 7.07 42.20
C ALA A 18 -29.00 6.53 42.05
N ALA A 19 -28.06 7.48 42.05
CA ALA A 19 -26.63 7.28 42.10
C ALA A 19 -26.21 6.67 43.44
N SER A 20 -25.34 5.65 43.40
CA SER A 20 -24.61 5.18 44.56
C SER A 20 -23.14 5.56 44.44
N ARG A 21 -22.71 6.32 45.45
CA ARG A 21 -21.40 6.91 45.65
C ARG A 21 -20.65 5.98 46.61
N THR A 22 -19.67 5.24 46.12
CA THR A 22 -18.84 4.36 46.96
C THR A 22 -17.62 5.13 47.46
N THR A 23 -17.68 5.52 48.73
CA THR A 23 -16.55 5.87 49.58
C THR A 23 -15.78 4.61 49.95
N LEU A 24 -14.46 4.60 49.73
CA LEU A 24 -13.57 3.58 50.29
C LEU A 24 -12.66 4.25 51.32
N GLU A 25 -12.76 3.72 52.54
CA GLU A 25 -12.05 4.13 53.73
C GLU A 25 -10.63 3.59 53.76
N THR A 26 -9.78 4.43 54.31
CA THR A 26 -8.44 4.17 54.82
C THR A 26 -8.50 3.15 55.96
N SER A 27 -7.65 2.13 55.92
CA SER A 27 -7.29 1.36 57.12
C SER A 27 -5.81 1.00 57.09
N SER A 28 -5.12 1.58 58.07
CA SER A 28 -3.73 1.33 58.44
C SER A 28 -3.71 0.28 59.54
N THR A 29 -2.83 -0.72 59.42
CA THR A 29 -2.34 -1.50 60.57
C THR A 29 -0.91 -1.93 60.26
N GLY A 30 0.03 -1.47 61.09
CA GLY A 30 1.43 -1.85 61.02
C GLY A 30 1.74 -3.12 61.83
N THR A 31 2.96 -3.64 61.68
CA THR A 31 3.98 -3.94 62.72
C THR A 31 4.92 -5.06 62.21
N GLU A 32 6.15 -4.65 61.86
CA GLU A 32 7.51 -5.21 62.09
C GLU A 32 7.75 -6.68 62.55
N PRO A 33 9.01 -7.18 62.62
CA PRO A 33 10.15 -7.12 61.69
C PRO A 33 10.89 -8.50 61.55
N ASP A 34 12.01 -8.47 60.81
CA ASP A 34 13.24 -9.27 60.99
C ASP A 34 13.35 -10.68 60.38
N GLN A 35 14.27 -10.84 59.40
CA GLN A 35 15.42 -11.76 59.54
C GLN A 35 16.41 -11.67 58.37
N ASP A 36 17.68 -11.63 58.78
CA ASP A 36 18.92 -11.63 58.03
C ASP A 36 19.02 -12.70 56.94
N GLY A 37 19.49 -12.28 55.76
CA GLY A 37 19.89 -13.14 54.66
C GLY A 37 21.11 -12.55 53.94
N VAL A 38 22.30 -13.04 54.33
CA VAL A 38 23.59 -12.77 53.69
C VAL A 38 23.53 -13.01 52.18
N PRO A 39 23.91 -12.05 51.31
CA PRO A 39 23.98 -12.31 49.89
C PRO A 39 25.29 -13.03 49.57
N VAL A 40 25.14 -14.28 49.13
CA VAL A 40 26.18 -15.09 48.51
C VAL A 40 26.68 -14.38 47.25
N ALA A 41 27.97 -14.09 47.20
CA ALA A 41 28.64 -13.49 46.06
C ALA A 41 28.67 -14.47 44.88
N GLU A 42 27.80 -14.25 43.90
CA GLU A 42 27.92 -14.84 42.56
C GLU A 42 29.06 -14.16 41.77
N PRO A 43 29.72 -14.88 40.84
CA PRO A 43 30.86 -14.38 40.09
C PRO A 43 30.42 -13.22 39.19
N LEU A 44 31.13 -12.09 39.28
CA LEU A 44 30.93 -10.91 38.44
C LEU A 44 30.97 -11.29 36.95
N ALA A 45 29.80 -11.46 36.36
CA ALA A 45 29.63 -11.57 34.93
C ALA A 45 30.19 -10.30 34.25
N ASP A 46 31.07 -10.52 33.27
CA ASP A 46 31.75 -9.51 32.45
C ASP A 46 30.80 -8.39 32.02
N ARG A 47 30.89 -7.25 32.72
CA ARG A 47 30.16 -6.05 32.33
C ARG A 47 30.73 -5.56 31.00
N PRO A 48 29.87 -5.30 29.99
CA PRO A 48 30.35 -4.80 28.71
C PRO A 48 31.06 -3.46 28.92
N MET A 49 32.29 -3.38 28.41
CA MET A 49 33.18 -2.25 28.56
C MET A 49 32.60 -1.04 27.81
N VAL A 50 32.44 0.07 28.52
CA VAL A 50 32.09 1.37 27.93
C VAL A 50 33.38 2.12 27.66
N PRO A 51 33.69 2.46 26.39
CA PRO A 51 34.95 3.10 26.06
C PRO A 51 34.99 4.53 26.63
N THR A 52 35.95 4.77 27.51
CA THR A 52 36.08 6.06 28.21
C THR A 52 37.30 6.82 27.71
N THR A 53 38.28 6.11 27.15
CA THR A 53 39.53 6.69 26.65
C THR A 53 39.66 6.59 25.13
N PRO A 54 40.46 7.47 24.48
CA PRO A 54 40.78 7.33 23.05
C PRO A 54 41.48 6.01 22.70
N ALA A 55 42.24 5.43 23.64
CA ALA A 55 42.96 4.17 23.43
C ALA A 55 41.99 2.99 23.25
N ASP A 56 40.88 2.96 23.99
CA ASP A 56 39.84 1.93 23.86
C ASP A 56 39.29 1.87 22.44
N TRP A 57 39.09 3.04 21.82
CA TRP A 57 38.60 3.17 20.45
C TRP A 57 39.62 2.74 19.41
N GLU A 58 40.89 3.10 19.58
CA GLU A 58 41.95 2.68 18.64
C GLU A 58 42.17 1.16 18.69
N SER A 59 42.01 0.52 19.86
CA SER A 59 42.13 -0.94 20.00
C SER A 59 41.08 -1.73 19.18
N LYS A 60 39.89 -1.16 18.96
CA LYS A 60 38.79 -1.79 18.21
C LYS A 60 38.59 -1.21 16.81
N LYS A 61 39.36 -0.20 16.42
CA LYS A 61 39.22 0.53 15.16
C LYS A 61 39.26 -0.38 13.95
N GLN A 62 40.19 -1.32 13.88
CA GLN A 62 40.31 -2.20 12.72
C GLN A 62 39.07 -3.09 12.52
N ILE A 63 38.53 -3.63 13.61
CA ILE A 63 37.32 -4.47 13.59
C ILE A 63 36.10 -3.63 13.15
N ILE A 64 35.96 -2.43 13.70
CA ILE A 64 34.86 -1.53 13.33
C ILE A 64 34.98 -1.13 11.86
N ARG A 65 36.21 -0.92 11.35
CA ARG A 65 36.45 -0.63 9.93
C ARG A 65 36.00 -1.78 9.04
N GLU A 66 36.39 -3.01 9.38
CA GLU A 66 36.05 -4.19 8.61
C GLU A 66 34.52 -4.38 8.55
N LEU A 67 33.84 -4.29 9.70
CA LEU A 67 32.38 -4.42 9.74
C LEU A 67 31.66 -3.31 8.96
N TYR A 68 32.11 -2.06 9.10
CA TYR A 68 31.40 -0.91 8.55
C TYR A 68 31.73 -0.59 7.08
N MET A 69 33.01 -0.69 6.71
CA MET A 69 33.51 -0.36 5.37
C MET A 69 33.63 -1.60 4.49
N ASP A 70 34.29 -2.65 4.98
CA ASP A 70 34.65 -3.78 4.12
C ASP A 70 33.46 -4.74 3.93
N GLN A 71 32.71 -5.02 5.01
CA GLN A 71 31.49 -5.83 5.00
C GLN A 71 30.21 -5.00 4.76
N ASN A 72 30.35 -3.68 4.59
CA ASN A 72 29.28 -2.73 4.28
C ASN A 72 28.06 -2.75 5.26
N LYS A 73 28.22 -3.20 6.51
CA LYS A 73 27.11 -3.29 7.48
C LYS A 73 26.58 -1.91 7.89
N ILE A 74 25.30 -1.83 8.22
CA ILE A 74 24.71 -0.57 8.72
C ILE A 74 25.14 -0.30 10.17
N LEU A 75 25.16 0.97 10.59
CA LEU A 75 25.69 1.36 11.90
C LEU A 75 25.03 0.61 13.08
N ASN A 76 23.72 0.35 13.01
CA ASN A 76 23.02 -0.36 14.07
C ASN A 76 23.49 -1.81 14.22
N GLU A 77 23.72 -2.52 13.11
CA GLU A 77 24.29 -3.87 13.12
C GLU A 77 25.72 -3.88 13.66
N VAL A 78 26.53 -2.88 13.29
CA VAL A 78 27.90 -2.75 13.82
C VAL A 78 27.87 -2.58 15.34
N ILE A 79 26.95 -1.76 15.86
CA ILE A 79 26.77 -1.57 17.31
C ILE A 79 26.37 -2.89 17.99
N GLU A 80 25.40 -3.61 17.42
CA GLU A 80 24.94 -4.88 17.96
C GLU A 80 26.05 -5.94 17.99
N ILE A 81 26.81 -6.07 16.89
CA ILE A 81 27.96 -6.99 16.80
C ILE A 81 29.04 -6.61 17.81
N MET A 82 29.32 -5.31 17.98
CA MET A 82 30.31 -4.83 18.93
C MET A 82 29.91 -5.07 20.38
N ILE A 83 28.61 -4.95 20.70
CA ILE A 83 28.08 -5.28 22.04
C ILE A 83 28.14 -6.79 22.29
N THR A 84 27.65 -7.59 21.34
CA THR A 84 27.48 -9.04 21.52
C THR A 84 28.81 -9.79 21.49
N LYS A 85 29.64 -9.55 20.45
CA LYS A 85 30.89 -10.30 20.20
C LYS A 85 32.11 -9.67 20.84
N HIS A 86 32.17 -8.34 20.93
CA HIS A 86 33.36 -7.63 21.41
C HIS A 86 33.19 -6.97 22.78
N LYS A 87 32.02 -7.16 23.42
CA LYS A 87 31.65 -6.58 24.73
C LYS A 87 31.92 -5.07 24.81
N PHE A 88 31.77 -4.39 23.69
CA PHE A 88 32.10 -2.97 23.52
C PHE A 88 30.79 -2.19 23.36
N LYS A 89 30.34 -1.53 24.43
CA LYS A 89 29.06 -0.83 24.46
C LYS A 89 29.27 0.67 24.27
N ALA A 90 28.93 1.17 23.10
CA ALA A 90 28.94 2.60 22.79
C ALA A 90 27.67 3.03 22.05
N THR A 91 27.29 4.30 22.20
CA THR A 91 26.08 4.84 21.56
C THR A 91 26.34 5.16 20.08
N ALA A 92 25.29 5.18 19.26
CA ALA A 92 25.40 5.56 17.84
C ALA A 92 26.04 6.94 17.64
N ARG A 93 25.83 7.87 18.57
CA ARG A 93 26.46 9.20 18.54
C ARG A 93 27.98 9.11 18.69
N MET A 94 28.49 8.24 19.58
CA MET A 94 29.93 8.05 19.78
C MET A 94 30.59 7.44 18.53
N TYR A 95 29.98 6.41 17.93
CA TYR A 95 30.48 5.83 16.68
C TYR A 95 30.55 6.86 15.54
N LYS A 96 29.49 7.66 15.36
CA LYS A 96 29.50 8.74 14.36
C LYS A 96 30.62 9.76 14.62
N GLY A 97 30.87 10.11 15.88
CA GLY A 97 31.98 10.98 16.26
C GLY A 97 33.35 10.39 15.88
N GLN A 98 33.54 9.09 16.09
CA GLN A 98 34.78 8.41 15.71
C GLN A 98 34.93 8.25 14.20
N PHE A 99 33.85 7.98 13.46
CA PHE A 99 33.90 7.92 11.99
C PHE A 99 34.30 9.27 11.39
N ALA A 100 33.80 10.37 11.94
CA ALA A 100 34.23 11.71 11.56
C ALA A 100 35.73 11.93 11.88
N LYS A 101 36.18 11.53 13.07
CA LYS A 101 37.60 11.64 13.49
C LYS A 101 38.54 10.82 12.59
N TRP A 102 38.12 9.63 12.18
CA TRP A 102 38.87 8.73 11.31
C TRP A 102 38.68 9.01 9.81
N LYS A 103 37.86 10.01 9.44
CA LYS A 103 37.55 10.41 8.06
C LYS A 103 36.95 9.25 7.23
N TRP A 104 36.05 8.50 7.84
CA TRP A 104 35.35 7.38 7.24
C TRP A 104 34.03 7.84 6.63
N TYR A 105 33.98 7.92 5.30
CA TYR A 105 32.80 8.32 4.55
C TYR A 105 32.29 7.14 3.72
N LYS A 106 31.11 6.61 4.08
CA LYS A 106 30.52 5.40 3.47
C LYS A 106 30.06 5.60 2.01
N TYR A 107 30.05 6.85 1.53
CA TYR A 107 29.86 7.21 0.13
C TYR A 107 30.68 8.47 -0.14
N ASN A 108 31.86 8.33 -0.72
CA ASN A 108 32.54 9.49 -1.27
C ASN A 108 31.73 9.97 -2.47
N LYS A 109 31.07 11.13 -2.34
CA LYS A 109 30.80 11.96 -3.51
C LYS A 109 32.17 12.30 -4.09
N SER A 110 32.60 11.56 -5.10
CA SER A 110 33.76 11.92 -5.92
C SER A 110 33.40 13.20 -6.69
N GLY A 111 33.57 14.33 -6.01
CA GLY A 111 33.27 15.66 -6.50
C GLY A 111 34.25 16.64 -5.88
N SER A 112 35.53 16.45 -6.23
CA SER A 112 36.57 17.47 -6.31
C SER A 112 36.48 18.65 -5.30
N HIS A 113 37.14 18.51 -4.16
CA HIS A 113 37.60 19.68 -3.41
C HIS A 113 38.90 20.20 -4.06
N GLY A 114 38.73 21.02 -5.11
CA GLY A 114 39.76 21.90 -5.64
C GLY A 114 39.57 23.32 -5.10
N ALA A 115 40.65 23.87 -4.56
CA ALA A 115 40.74 25.17 -3.90
C ALA A 115 40.28 26.36 -4.76
N GLY A 116 39.58 27.30 -4.14
CA GLY A 116 39.28 28.61 -4.73
C GLY A 116 38.70 29.57 -3.67
N LYS A 117 39.48 30.58 -3.30
CA LYS A 117 39.15 31.62 -2.30
C LYS A 117 37.94 32.48 -2.76
N PRO A 118 37.20 33.13 -1.84
CA PRO A 118 36.07 33.98 -2.20
C PRO A 118 36.53 35.42 -2.45
N THR A 119 36.30 35.94 -3.65
CA THR A 119 36.39 37.38 -3.94
C THR A 119 34.99 37.96 -4.10
N LYS A 120 34.67 38.89 -3.22
CA LYS A 120 33.50 39.78 -3.26
C LYS A 120 33.52 40.61 -4.56
N SER A 121 32.37 40.86 -5.17
CA SER A 121 31.76 42.21 -5.30
C SER A 121 30.89 42.44 -6.56
N ARG A 122 29.76 43.12 -6.30
CA ARG A 122 29.11 44.22 -7.06
C ARG A 122 28.52 44.00 -8.46
N THR A 123 27.18 44.10 -8.48
CA THR A 123 26.39 45.21 -9.08
C THR A 123 26.85 45.84 -10.40
N MET A 124 26.01 45.71 -11.45
CA MET A 124 25.55 46.73 -12.44
C MET A 124 24.62 45.99 -13.45
N LYS A 125 23.33 46.31 -13.57
CA LYS A 125 22.67 47.43 -14.28
C LYS A 125 22.68 47.32 -15.83
N ARG A 126 21.49 46.96 -16.35
CA ARG A 126 20.81 47.37 -17.61
C ARG A 126 21.68 47.71 -18.83
N ARG A 127 21.42 47.05 -19.98
CA ARG A 127 20.58 47.58 -21.07
C ARG A 127 20.43 46.61 -22.25
N SER A 128 19.21 46.64 -22.76
CA SER A 128 18.64 46.16 -24.03
C SER A 128 19.36 46.59 -25.31
N ALA A 129 19.31 45.77 -26.37
CA ALA A 129 18.80 46.15 -27.70
C ALA A 129 18.68 44.96 -28.68
N ARG A 130 17.70 45.11 -29.58
CA ARG A 130 17.16 44.25 -30.64
C ARG A 130 18.04 44.19 -31.91
N ALA A 131 17.82 43.13 -32.71
CA ALA A 131 17.70 43.05 -34.20
C ALA A 131 18.54 41.87 -34.75
N ARG A 132 17.95 40.77 -35.25
CA ARG A 132 17.23 40.53 -36.54
C ARG A 132 18.14 40.59 -37.77
N ALA A 133 18.46 39.43 -38.34
CA ALA A 133 18.69 39.21 -39.78
C ALA A 133 18.60 37.71 -40.12
N GLN A 134 18.16 37.41 -41.34
CA GLN A 134 17.75 36.10 -41.86
C GLN A 134 18.86 35.44 -42.73
N ARG A 135 18.85 34.09 -42.75
CA ARG A 135 19.27 32.99 -43.69
C ARG A 135 19.82 33.32 -45.12
N PRO A 136 20.40 32.40 -45.97
CA PRO A 136 20.19 30.92 -46.07
C PRO A 136 21.31 29.97 -46.65
N PHE A 137 21.02 28.64 -46.68
CA PHE A 137 21.50 27.45 -47.47
C PHE A 137 23.03 27.15 -47.63
N ASP A 138 23.55 25.91 -47.47
CA ASP A 138 23.38 24.70 -48.32
C ASP A 138 23.63 23.34 -47.59
N LEU A 139 23.05 22.26 -48.15
CA LEU A 139 23.22 20.82 -47.86
C LEU A 139 24.48 20.23 -48.51
N ILE A 140 25.18 19.26 -47.87
CA ILE A 140 25.69 17.97 -48.45
C ILE A 140 25.93 16.91 -47.32
N ASP A 141 25.34 15.72 -47.53
CA ASP A 141 25.54 14.30 -47.12
C ASP A 141 26.52 13.76 -46.00
N MET A 142 25.93 12.99 -45.05
CA MET A 142 26.22 11.67 -44.38
C MET A 142 27.64 11.04 -44.21
N PRO A 143 27.92 9.97 -43.38
CA PRO A 143 27.20 9.30 -42.24
C PRO A 143 28.05 8.93 -40.95
N GLU A 144 27.35 8.56 -39.84
CA GLU A 144 27.71 7.66 -38.68
C GLU A 144 28.88 8.03 -37.70
N PRO A 145 28.96 7.50 -36.43
CA PRO A 145 28.11 6.53 -35.72
C PRO A 145 27.58 6.98 -34.33
N ILE A 146 26.68 6.14 -33.80
CA ILE A 146 25.95 6.23 -32.53
C ILE A 146 26.90 6.37 -31.33
N ARG A 147 26.84 7.52 -30.64
CA ARG A 147 27.48 7.76 -29.35
C ARG A 147 26.43 7.73 -28.24
N THR A 148 26.54 6.72 -27.39
CA THR A 148 25.80 6.51 -26.14
C THR A 148 25.87 7.75 -25.25
N GLN A 149 24.79 8.54 -25.22
CA GLN A 149 24.62 9.63 -24.27
C GLN A 149 23.99 9.12 -22.97
N SER A 150 24.81 9.12 -21.93
CA SER A 150 24.46 9.18 -20.53
C SER A 150 23.28 10.16 -20.30
N ARG A 151 22.11 9.64 -19.93
CA ARG A 151 20.98 10.43 -19.42
C ARG A 151 21.38 11.06 -18.08
N GLN A 152 21.88 12.28 -18.14
CA GLN A 152 21.93 13.18 -17.00
C GLN A 152 20.50 13.53 -16.58
N ALA A 153 20.22 13.42 -15.29
CA ALA A 153 18.99 13.91 -14.69
C ALA A 153 18.87 15.42 -14.95
N VAL A 154 17.84 15.80 -15.70
CA VAL A 154 17.46 17.20 -15.89
C VAL A 154 16.88 17.71 -14.56
N PRO A 155 17.37 18.82 -13.99
CA PRO A 155 16.72 19.44 -12.85
C PRO A 155 15.32 19.92 -13.26
N LEU A 156 14.31 19.64 -12.43
CA LEU A 156 12.98 20.24 -12.51
C LEU A 156 13.08 21.76 -12.34
N SER A 157 13.30 22.45 -13.45
CA SER A 157 13.05 23.88 -13.60
C SER A 157 12.79 24.14 -15.07
N GLN A 158 11.69 23.60 -15.59
CA GLN A 158 11.08 24.13 -16.79
C GLN A 158 10.60 25.53 -16.46
N GLY A 159 11.19 26.51 -17.16
CA GLY A 159 10.75 27.91 -17.13
C GLY A 159 9.33 28.02 -17.64
N LEU A 160 8.38 27.93 -16.73
CA LEU A 160 7.01 28.40 -16.92
C LEU A 160 6.87 29.67 -16.09
N TYR A 161 6.18 30.65 -16.67
CA TYR A 161 5.75 31.93 -16.11
C TYR A 161 5.87 32.04 -14.59
N LEU A 162 6.49 33.12 -14.09
CA LEU A 162 6.39 33.58 -12.70
C LEU A 162 4.93 33.92 -12.37
N GLN A 163 4.08 32.91 -12.31
CA GLN A 163 2.75 32.98 -11.75
C GLN A 163 2.98 33.18 -10.25
N HIS A 164 2.58 34.35 -9.75
CA HIS A 164 2.60 34.60 -8.31
C HIS A 164 1.62 33.61 -7.68
N PHE A 165 2.15 32.53 -7.12
CA PHE A 165 1.40 31.68 -6.23
C PHE A 165 1.10 32.47 -4.96
N SER A 166 -0.12 32.37 -4.47
CA SER A 166 -0.46 32.80 -3.11
C SER A 166 0.37 32.01 -2.09
N ASP A 167 0.53 32.58 -0.88
CA ASP A 167 1.21 31.89 0.23
C ASP A 167 0.54 30.54 0.55
N GLU A 168 -0.77 30.43 0.32
CA GLU A 168 -1.54 29.20 0.52
C GLU A 168 -1.22 28.14 -0.54
N GLU A 169 -1.16 28.52 -1.82
CA GLU A 169 -0.77 27.60 -2.91
C GLU A 169 0.68 27.12 -2.73
N CYS A 170 1.58 28.01 -2.30
CA CYS A 170 2.95 27.64 -1.95
C CYS A 170 2.99 26.59 -0.83
N GLN A 171 2.11 26.72 0.18
CA GLN A 171 2.01 25.76 1.28
C GLN A 171 1.46 24.41 0.83
N VAL A 172 0.44 24.40 -0.03
CA VAL A 172 -0.11 23.17 -0.63
C VAL A 172 0.97 22.46 -1.43
N GLU A 173 1.68 23.17 -2.31
CA GLU A 173 2.78 22.61 -3.11
C GLU A 173 3.94 22.11 -2.24
N SER A 174 4.31 22.83 -1.18
CA SER A 174 5.33 22.35 -0.22
C SER A 174 4.92 21.04 0.46
N THR A 175 3.64 20.91 0.79
CA THR A 175 3.07 19.70 1.40
C THR A 175 3.03 18.54 0.40
N LEU A 176 2.59 18.80 -0.82
CA LEU A 176 2.56 17.81 -1.91
C LEU A 176 3.97 17.31 -2.24
N ASN A 177 4.98 18.18 -2.24
CA ASN A 177 6.39 17.77 -2.39
C ASN A 177 6.87 16.88 -1.24
N THR A 178 6.45 17.19 -0.01
CA THR A 178 6.74 16.36 1.18
C THR A 178 6.08 14.98 1.05
N TYR A 179 4.85 14.95 0.51
CA TYR A 179 4.11 13.72 0.26
C TYR A 179 4.78 12.87 -0.83
N ALA A 180 5.18 13.49 -1.94
CA ALA A 180 5.89 12.81 -3.03
C ALA A 180 7.20 12.16 -2.56
N ALA A 181 7.99 12.84 -1.73
CA ALA A 181 9.22 12.27 -1.18
C ALA A 181 8.96 11.02 -0.33
N LEU A 182 7.88 11.02 0.46
CA LEU A 182 7.47 9.87 1.26
C LEU A 182 7.02 8.69 0.38
N ILE A 183 6.22 8.98 -0.65
CA ILE A 183 5.75 7.98 -1.62
C ILE A 183 6.93 7.35 -2.36
N CYS A 184 7.88 8.16 -2.86
CA CYS A 184 9.07 7.65 -3.54
C CYS A 184 9.88 6.70 -2.63
N HIS A 185 10.09 7.08 -1.37
CA HIS A 185 10.81 6.25 -0.42
C HIS A 185 10.15 4.88 -0.22
N TRP A 186 8.82 4.83 -0.16
CA TRP A 186 8.11 3.54 -0.13
C TRP A 186 8.26 2.80 -1.43
N LEU A 187 8.02 3.43 -2.59
CA LEU A 187 8.08 2.75 -3.87
C LEU A 187 9.45 2.11 -4.19
N GLU A 188 10.53 2.67 -3.63
CA GLU A 188 11.88 2.11 -3.70
C GLU A 188 12.03 0.80 -2.90
N SER A 189 11.22 0.59 -1.87
CA SER A 189 11.14 -0.70 -1.20
C SER A 189 10.26 -1.68 -2.01
N GLU A 190 10.74 -2.91 -2.19
CA GLU A 190 10.09 -3.90 -3.08
C GLU A 190 8.76 -4.43 -2.51
N THR A 191 8.62 -4.42 -1.17
CA THR A 191 7.56 -5.11 -0.42
C THR A 191 6.51 -4.25 0.33
N PRO A 192 6.44 -2.90 0.26
CA PRO A 192 5.54 -2.13 1.13
C PRO A 192 4.05 -2.33 0.79
N TRP A 193 3.76 -2.83 -0.41
CA TRP A 193 2.41 -3.23 -0.86
C TRP A 193 2.15 -4.72 -0.70
N ARG A 194 3.08 -5.46 -0.10
CA ARG A 194 2.77 -6.80 0.39
C ARG A 194 1.87 -6.58 1.58
N ASN A 195 0.69 -7.19 1.58
CA ASN A 195 -0.07 -7.29 2.82
C ASN A 195 0.89 -7.99 3.80
N ASP A 196 1.38 -7.27 4.80
CA ASP A 196 2.11 -7.88 5.90
C ASP A 196 1.11 -8.75 6.67
N SER A 197 0.85 -9.94 6.10
CA SER A 197 0.50 -11.15 6.83
C SER A 197 1.69 -11.60 7.71
N GLN A 198 2.56 -10.68 8.14
CA GLN A 198 3.51 -10.85 9.25
C GLN A 198 2.80 -10.92 10.61
N TYR A 199 1.60 -11.48 10.64
CA TYR A 199 1.12 -12.26 11.75
C TYR A 199 1.40 -13.75 11.50
N HIS A 200 2.64 -14.07 11.12
CA HIS A 200 3.18 -15.44 11.17
C HIS A 200 3.73 -15.80 12.56
N SER A 201 3.29 -15.10 13.62
CA SER A 201 3.34 -15.68 14.97
C SER A 201 2.23 -16.73 15.06
N ALA A 202 2.59 -17.92 15.54
CA ALA A 202 1.77 -19.12 15.66
C ALA A 202 0.54 -19.00 16.59
N SER A 203 0.01 -17.79 16.81
CA SER A 203 -1.08 -17.48 17.72
C SER A 203 -2.10 -16.48 17.16
N SER A 204 -2.05 -16.15 15.87
CA SER A 204 -3.11 -15.32 15.28
C SER A 204 -4.40 -16.11 15.09
N PRO A 205 -5.57 -15.54 15.44
CA PRO A 205 -6.83 -16.24 15.36
C PRO A 205 -7.12 -16.64 13.91
N PRO A 206 -7.75 -17.80 13.69
CA PRO A 206 -8.07 -18.28 12.35
C PRO A 206 -8.95 -17.25 11.63
N PHE A 207 -8.50 -16.78 10.47
CA PHE A 207 -9.13 -16.04 9.34
C PHE A 207 -10.61 -15.53 9.43
N GLY A 208 -11.13 -15.17 10.60
CA GLY A 208 -12.52 -14.78 10.82
C GLY A 208 -12.75 -13.28 11.07
N GLN A 209 -11.69 -12.49 11.16
CA GLN A 209 -11.80 -11.04 11.27
C GLN A 209 -10.71 -10.38 10.41
N GLN A 210 -10.95 -10.26 9.10
CA GLN A 210 -10.21 -9.28 8.31
C GLN A 210 -10.43 -7.91 8.96
N GLN A 211 -9.36 -7.35 9.52
CA GLN A 211 -9.40 -6.01 10.08
C GLN A 211 -9.69 -5.03 8.94
N LEU A 212 -10.88 -4.44 8.94
CA LEU A 212 -11.23 -3.37 8.01
C LEU A 212 -10.20 -2.23 8.11
N SER A 213 -9.86 -1.63 6.97
CA SER A 213 -8.98 -0.47 6.88
C SER A 213 -9.64 0.78 7.48
N VAL A 214 -8.89 1.88 7.61
CA VAL A 214 -9.45 3.16 8.08
C VAL A 214 -10.54 3.64 7.13
N LEU A 215 -10.26 3.60 5.81
CA LEU A 215 -11.21 3.97 4.77
C LEU A 215 -12.48 3.12 4.82
N GLN A 216 -12.36 1.80 4.96
CA GLN A 216 -13.51 0.89 5.01
C GLN A 216 -14.41 1.17 6.21
N HIS A 217 -13.84 1.45 7.39
CA HIS A 217 -14.62 1.84 8.56
C HIS A 217 -15.35 3.18 8.35
N VAL A 218 -14.67 4.19 7.76
CA VAL A 218 -15.28 5.49 7.48
C VAL A 218 -16.42 5.35 6.47
N ARG A 219 -16.24 4.55 5.42
CA ARG A 219 -17.28 4.26 4.43
C ARG A 219 -18.47 3.54 5.07
N ALA A 220 -18.23 2.47 5.82
CA ALA A 220 -19.30 1.75 6.50
C ALA A 220 -20.05 2.66 7.48
N ALA A 221 -19.34 3.52 8.22
CA ALA A 221 -19.96 4.51 9.09
C ALA A 221 -20.88 5.46 8.30
N GLN A 222 -20.45 5.92 7.13
CA GLN A 222 -21.26 6.74 6.22
C GLN A 222 -22.54 6.05 5.81
N ASP A 223 -22.46 4.81 5.35
CA ASP A 223 -23.63 4.05 4.92
C ASP A 223 -24.62 3.86 6.08
N HIS A 224 -24.11 3.67 7.30
CA HIS A 224 -24.95 3.59 8.51
C HIS A 224 -25.61 4.93 8.86
N PHE A 225 -24.90 6.06 8.75
CA PHE A 225 -25.50 7.37 8.99
C PHE A 225 -26.57 7.72 7.95
N LEU A 226 -26.32 7.44 6.67
CA LEU A 226 -27.30 7.63 5.60
C LEU A 226 -28.56 6.78 5.81
N ALA A 227 -28.40 5.59 6.39
CA ALA A 227 -29.51 4.70 6.75
C ALA A 227 -30.17 5.02 8.11
N GLY A 228 -29.82 6.14 8.76
CA GLY A 228 -30.38 6.56 10.05
C GLY A 228 -29.89 5.76 11.26
N ARG A 229 -28.92 4.85 11.09
CA ARG A 229 -28.36 4.00 12.16
C ARG A 229 -27.18 4.70 12.85
N VAL A 230 -27.47 5.80 13.53
CA VAL A 230 -26.46 6.73 14.08
C VAL A 230 -25.50 6.04 15.07
N GLN A 231 -26.01 5.20 15.98
CA GLN A 231 -25.18 4.49 16.97
C GLN A 231 -24.13 3.61 16.28
N ARG A 232 -24.58 2.79 15.32
CA ARG A 232 -23.68 1.89 14.60
C ARG A 232 -22.68 2.65 13.72
N GLY A 233 -23.12 3.74 13.09
CA GLY A 233 -22.22 4.65 12.36
C GLY A 233 -21.15 5.24 13.28
N GLY A 234 -21.53 5.68 14.47
CA GLY A 234 -20.61 6.21 15.48
C GLY A 234 -19.59 5.19 15.99
N GLU A 235 -20.02 3.94 16.23
CA GLU A 235 -19.13 2.83 16.60
C GLU A 235 -18.07 2.57 15.53
N LEU A 236 -18.48 2.48 14.27
CA LEU A 236 -17.58 2.24 13.14
C LEU A 236 -16.61 3.41 12.93
N LEU A 237 -17.08 4.64 13.09
CA LEU A 237 -16.22 5.82 13.00
C LEU A 237 -15.20 5.85 14.15
N ARG A 238 -15.60 5.47 15.38
CA ARG A 238 -14.67 5.33 16.51
C ARG A 238 -13.62 4.24 16.24
N ALA A 239 -14.03 3.12 15.64
CA ALA A 239 -13.11 2.07 15.22
C ALA A 239 -12.12 2.57 14.16
N ALA A 240 -12.55 3.43 13.23
CA ALA A 240 -11.65 4.08 12.27
C ALA A 240 -10.57 4.90 13.00
N PHE A 241 -10.96 5.74 13.97
CA PHE A 241 -10.01 6.56 14.74
C PHE A 241 -9.01 5.70 15.54
N LEU A 242 -9.48 4.64 16.21
CA LEU A 242 -8.60 3.70 16.91
C LEU A 242 -7.62 3.01 15.97
N ARG A 243 -8.00 2.78 14.71
CA ARG A 243 -7.09 2.26 13.69
C ARG A 243 -6.02 3.25 13.27
N ILE A 244 -6.34 4.54 13.22
CA ILE A 244 -5.33 5.58 13.00
C ILE A 244 -4.32 5.57 14.16
N GLU A 245 -4.78 5.49 15.42
CA GLU A 245 -3.89 5.38 16.59
C GLU A 245 -2.97 4.17 16.47
N SER A 246 -3.53 2.99 16.21
CA SER A 246 -2.77 1.76 16.03
C SER A 246 -1.75 1.89 14.91
N ALA A 247 -2.11 2.50 13.77
CA ALA A 247 -1.21 2.67 12.64
C ALA A 247 -0.08 3.67 12.93
N VAL A 248 -0.38 4.74 13.67
CA VAL A 248 0.64 5.70 14.11
C VAL A 248 1.62 5.05 15.08
N ASP A 249 1.14 4.22 16.01
CA ASP A 249 1.96 3.53 17.00
C ASP A 249 2.81 2.40 16.40
N SER A 250 2.32 1.69 15.37
CA SER A 250 3.05 0.61 14.69
C SER A 250 4.02 1.08 13.61
N GLY A 251 4.08 2.39 13.33
CA GLY A 251 4.75 2.93 12.16
C GLY A 251 3.82 2.87 10.94
N LEU A 252 3.26 4.02 10.58
CA LEU A 252 2.26 4.20 9.52
C LEU A 252 2.63 3.45 8.23
N GLY A 253 1.90 2.37 7.95
CA GLY A 253 2.00 1.62 6.70
C GLY A 253 1.43 2.41 5.50
N VAL A 254 1.76 1.94 4.29
CA VAL A 254 1.36 2.59 3.04
C VAL A 254 -0.17 2.72 2.92
N GLU A 255 -0.93 1.70 3.31
CA GLU A 255 -2.39 1.69 3.31
C GLU A 255 -2.96 2.74 4.27
N ALA A 256 -2.41 2.86 5.49
CA ALA A 256 -2.89 3.83 6.47
C ALA A 256 -2.63 5.27 6.01
N VAL A 257 -1.49 5.54 5.35
CA VAL A 257 -1.21 6.87 4.82
C VAL A 257 -2.07 7.17 3.60
N TRP A 258 -2.24 6.19 2.71
CA TRP A 258 -3.20 6.31 1.61
C TRP A 258 -4.60 6.66 2.13
N ASP A 259 -5.11 5.90 3.09
CA ASP A 259 -6.43 6.09 3.68
C ASP A 259 -6.55 7.48 4.31
N CYS A 260 -5.59 7.86 5.17
CA CYS A 260 -5.68 9.08 5.95
C CYS A 260 -5.41 10.35 5.13
N CYS A 261 -4.48 10.30 4.18
CA CYS A 261 -4.00 11.48 3.47
C CYS A 261 -4.62 11.64 2.08
N LEU A 262 -5.29 10.62 1.52
CA LEU A 262 -5.89 10.68 0.20
C LEU A 262 -7.32 10.15 0.14
N ALA A 263 -7.55 8.90 0.56
CA ALA A 263 -8.82 8.24 0.31
C ALA A 263 -9.98 8.79 1.15
N VAL A 264 -9.78 9.00 2.46
CA VAL A 264 -10.80 9.62 3.32
C VAL A 264 -11.12 11.06 2.89
N PRO A 265 -10.13 11.93 2.60
CA PRO A 265 -10.40 13.23 1.98
C PRO A 265 -11.21 13.14 0.68
N GLN A 266 -10.85 12.24 -0.23
CA GLN A 266 -11.60 12.00 -1.47
C GLN A 266 -13.05 11.57 -1.19
N LEU A 267 -13.24 10.61 -0.28
CA LEU A 267 -14.57 10.10 0.08
C LEU A 267 -15.45 11.22 0.63
N ALA A 268 -14.90 12.03 1.52
CA ALA A 268 -15.59 13.15 2.15
C ALA A 268 -15.98 14.22 1.12
N LEU A 269 -15.07 14.60 0.21
CA LEU A 269 -15.37 15.53 -0.88
C LEU A 269 -16.50 15.01 -1.78
N THR A 270 -16.43 13.74 -2.16
CA THR A 270 -17.39 13.09 -3.07
C THR A 270 -18.81 13.08 -2.51
N HIS A 271 -18.95 12.99 -1.18
CA HIS A 271 -20.25 12.89 -0.50
C HIS A 271 -20.64 14.15 0.27
N GLY A 272 -19.89 15.24 0.14
CA GLY A 272 -20.17 16.50 0.85
C GLY A 272 -20.00 16.41 2.37
N TRP A 273 -19.17 15.51 2.87
CA TRP A 273 -18.94 15.22 4.28
C TRP A 273 -17.85 16.12 4.90
N THR A 274 -17.97 17.43 4.67
CA THR A 274 -16.95 18.43 5.05
C THR A 274 -16.72 18.50 6.56
N ASP A 275 -17.78 18.39 7.37
CA ASP A 275 -17.67 18.45 8.83
C ASP A 275 -16.91 17.26 9.38
N MET A 276 -17.19 16.06 8.85
CA MET A 276 -16.45 14.84 9.20
C MET A 276 -14.98 15.00 8.82
N LEU A 277 -14.68 15.51 7.62
CA LEU A 277 -13.31 15.73 7.19
C LEU A 277 -12.57 16.70 8.10
N SER A 278 -13.21 17.79 8.54
CA SER A 278 -12.63 18.75 9.48
C SER A 278 -12.30 18.10 10.83
N ILE A 279 -13.21 17.26 11.36
CA ILE A 279 -12.97 16.51 12.60
C ILE A 279 -11.82 15.51 12.40
N PHE A 280 -11.85 14.77 11.30
CA PHE A 280 -10.87 13.74 10.95
C PHE A 280 -9.47 14.33 10.81
N SER A 281 -9.32 15.39 10.02
CA SER A 281 -8.04 16.04 9.74
C SER A 281 -7.46 16.70 10.99
N ARG A 282 -8.31 17.33 11.82
CA ARG A 282 -7.91 17.90 13.12
C ARG A 282 -7.36 16.83 14.04
N TYR A 283 -8.09 15.73 14.18
CA TYR A 283 -7.66 14.61 15.02
C TYR A 283 -6.34 14.01 14.52
N LEU A 284 -6.24 13.73 13.22
CA LEU A 284 -5.02 13.20 12.60
C LEU A 284 -3.82 14.13 12.86
N HIS A 285 -4.01 15.44 12.70
CA HIS A 285 -2.97 16.43 12.98
C HIS A 285 -2.55 16.45 14.45
N GLN A 286 -3.50 16.44 15.38
CA GLN A 286 -3.20 16.40 16.83
C GLN A 286 -2.44 15.13 17.20
N LEU A 287 -2.95 13.97 16.80
CA LEU A 287 -2.36 12.67 17.09
C LEU A 287 -0.93 12.58 16.55
N THR A 288 -0.71 12.95 15.28
CA THR A 288 0.60 12.88 14.64
C THR A 288 1.57 13.93 15.18
N SER A 289 1.09 15.06 15.68
CA SER A 289 1.94 16.06 16.36
C SER A 289 2.41 15.60 17.73
N ILE A 290 1.62 14.76 18.41
CA ILE A 290 1.96 14.22 19.74
C ILE A 290 2.87 13.00 19.61
N LYS A 291 2.52 12.08 18.70
CA LYS A 291 3.14 10.75 18.62
C LYS A 291 4.37 10.69 17.72
N LEU A 292 4.44 11.54 16.69
CA LEU A 292 5.56 11.53 15.74
C LEU A 292 6.55 12.64 16.09
N ARG A 293 7.80 12.46 15.65
CA ARG A 293 8.88 13.42 15.89
C ARG A 293 8.58 14.76 15.20
N ASP A 294 9.06 15.84 15.79
CA ASP A 294 8.97 17.17 15.20
C ASP A 294 9.46 17.20 13.75
N GLY A 295 8.63 17.75 12.87
CA GLY A 295 8.92 17.84 11.44
C GLY A 295 8.65 16.57 10.63
N HIS A 296 8.01 15.54 11.21
CA HIS A 296 7.64 14.34 10.46
C HIS A 296 6.76 14.67 9.24
N PRO A 297 7.02 14.09 8.05
CA PRO A 297 6.26 14.35 6.83
C PRO A 297 4.75 14.24 6.98
N ILE A 298 4.28 13.18 7.65
CA ILE A 298 2.85 12.94 7.90
C ILE A 298 2.23 14.03 8.76
N THR A 299 2.94 14.52 9.78
CA THR A 299 2.44 15.61 10.63
C THR A 299 2.25 16.89 9.81
N ARG A 300 3.15 17.18 8.88
CA ARG A 300 3.03 18.32 7.95
C ARG A 300 1.85 18.14 6.99
N ILE A 301 1.66 16.94 6.45
CA ILE A 301 0.52 16.61 5.58
C ILE A 301 -0.80 16.76 6.33
N ALA A 302 -0.90 16.18 7.53
CA ALA A 302 -2.08 16.28 8.38
C ALA A 302 -2.38 17.74 8.76
N ALA A 303 -1.36 18.54 9.07
CA ALA A 303 -1.51 19.97 9.35
C ALA A 303 -2.09 20.75 8.15
N SER A 304 -1.59 20.48 6.94
CA SER A 304 -2.10 21.10 5.72
C SER A 304 -3.53 20.68 5.43
N LEU A 305 -3.85 19.38 5.54
CA LEU A 305 -5.21 18.86 5.38
C LEU A 305 -6.18 19.50 6.37
N HIS A 306 -5.77 19.63 7.63
CA HIS A 306 -6.56 20.31 8.65
C HIS A 306 -6.82 21.77 8.27
N LYS A 307 -5.77 22.52 7.92
CA LYS A 307 -5.91 23.92 7.46
C LYS A 307 -6.89 24.03 6.30
N LEU A 308 -6.70 23.26 5.23
CA LEU A 308 -7.55 23.26 4.04
C LEU A 308 -9.01 22.91 4.40
N SER A 309 -9.23 21.88 5.20
CA SER A 309 -10.59 21.48 5.62
C SER A 309 -11.27 22.52 6.52
N SER A 310 -10.51 23.25 7.34
CA SER A 310 -11.06 24.27 8.24
C SER A 310 -11.43 25.56 7.50
N SER A 311 -10.66 25.94 6.48
CA SER A 311 -10.95 27.10 5.62
C SER A 311 -12.25 26.92 4.83
N SER A 312 -12.58 25.68 4.47
CA SER A 312 -13.81 25.34 3.77
C SER A 312 -15.09 25.50 4.61
N CYS A 313 -15.01 25.42 5.94
CA CYS A 313 -16.19 25.40 6.82
C CYS A 313 -16.71 26.79 7.22
N PHE A 314 -15.90 27.85 7.18
CA PHE A 314 -16.20 29.10 7.92
C PHE A 314 -16.38 30.38 7.08
N SER A 315 -16.48 30.32 5.74
CA SER A 315 -16.75 31.54 4.97
C SER A 315 -18.23 31.97 5.09
N PRO A 316 -18.54 33.13 5.70
CA PRO A 316 -19.91 33.62 5.82
C PRO A 316 -20.51 33.84 4.43
N GLN A 317 -21.80 33.55 4.29
CA GLN A 317 -22.63 33.89 3.12
C GLN A 317 -22.46 35.37 2.77
N ASN A 318 -21.67 35.67 1.75
CA ASN A 318 -21.89 36.89 1.00
C ASN A 318 -22.67 36.50 -0.26
N ASN A 319 -23.94 36.88 -0.25
CA ASN A 319 -24.90 36.63 -1.31
C ASN A 319 -24.33 37.07 -2.67
N ASN A 320 -24.19 36.12 -3.59
CA ASN A 320 -24.85 36.13 -4.91
C ASN A 320 -24.28 35.01 -5.79
N ASN A 321 -25.10 33.98 -6.03
CA ASN A 321 -25.10 33.10 -7.20
C ASN A 321 -23.75 32.58 -7.75
N SER A 322 -22.80 32.17 -6.91
CA SER A 322 -21.69 31.32 -7.35
C SER A 322 -21.82 29.92 -6.75
N THR A 323 -21.70 28.95 -7.64
CA THR A 323 -21.84 27.50 -7.43
C THR A 323 -21.00 27.00 -6.25
N THR A 324 -21.54 26.06 -5.48
CA THR A 324 -20.88 25.30 -4.39
C THR A 324 -19.50 24.73 -4.77
N SER A 325 -19.22 24.58 -6.07
CA SER A 325 -17.93 24.17 -6.63
C SER A 325 -16.75 25.07 -6.26
N SER A 326 -16.97 26.35 -5.89
CA SER A 326 -15.84 27.27 -5.61
C SER A 326 -15.28 27.17 -4.18
N ARG A 327 -15.95 26.53 -3.21
CA ARG A 327 -15.53 26.58 -1.78
C ARG A 327 -14.51 25.52 -1.37
N ASN A 328 -14.42 24.41 -2.11
CA ASN A 328 -13.51 23.31 -1.80
C ASN A 328 -12.40 23.13 -2.83
N TRP A 329 -12.25 24.08 -3.76
CA TRP A 329 -11.35 23.94 -4.90
C TRP A 329 -9.89 23.65 -4.49
N GLN A 330 -9.39 24.25 -3.40
CA GLN A 330 -8.02 23.98 -2.92
C GLN A 330 -7.85 22.55 -2.41
N LEU A 331 -8.87 22.02 -1.74
CA LEU A 331 -8.86 20.66 -1.22
C LEU A 331 -9.07 19.64 -2.35
N GLU A 332 -9.95 19.93 -3.31
CA GLU A 332 -10.13 19.14 -4.54
C GLU A 332 -8.83 19.12 -5.36
N MET A 333 -8.16 20.27 -5.49
CA MET A 333 -6.86 20.39 -6.14
C MET A 333 -5.80 19.60 -5.38
N TYR A 334 -5.74 19.71 -4.04
CA TYR A 334 -4.84 18.90 -3.23
C TYR A 334 -5.05 17.40 -3.48
N VAL A 335 -6.29 16.91 -3.41
CA VAL A 335 -6.61 15.49 -3.59
C VAL A 335 -6.28 15.03 -5.01
N THR A 336 -6.67 15.81 -6.03
CA THR A 336 -6.37 15.51 -7.43
C THR A 336 -4.86 15.46 -7.70
N ARG A 337 -4.10 16.41 -7.16
CA ARG A 337 -2.64 16.45 -7.30
C ARG A 337 -1.97 15.35 -6.52
N ALA A 338 -2.47 15.01 -5.33
CA ALA A 338 -1.98 13.87 -4.56
C ALA A 338 -2.13 12.56 -5.34
N TRP A 339 -3.28 12.31 -5.98
CA TRP A 339 -3.47 11.17 -6.88
C TRP A 339 -2.45 11.14 -8.01
N GLN A 340 -2.26 12.27 -8.70
CA GLN A 340 -1.26 12.39 -9.77
C GLN A 340 0.15 12.10 -9.25
N LEU A 341 0.51 12.58 -8.05
CA LEU A 341 1.80 12.32 -7.45
C LEU A 341 2.04 10.83 -7.16
N TRP A 342 1.03 10.08 -6.73
CA TRP A 342 1.17 8.63 -6.55
C TRP A 342 1.49 7.93 -7.87
N ILE A 343 0.79 8.31 -8.94
CA ILE A 343 1.02 7.77 -10.28
C ILE A 343 2.38 8.18 -10.82
N ASP A 344 2.72 9.47 -10.77
CA ASP A 344 3.97 10.01 -11.30
C ASP A 344 5.20 9.49 -10.54
N SER A 345 5.07 9.30 -9.23
CA SER A 345 6.15 8.71 -8.42
C SER A 345 6.32 7.23 -8.75
N SER A 346 5.23 6.47 -8.88
CA SER A 346 5.29 5.05 -9.28
C SER A 346 5.85 4.88 -10.68
N LEU A 347 5.40 5.72 -11.61
CA LEU A 347 5.89 5.74 -12.99
C LEU A 347 7.40 6.03 -13.06
N ARG A 348 7.90 6.98 -12.26
CA ARG A 348 9.33 7.33 -12.22
C ARG A 348 10.19 6.27 -11.55
N THR A 349 9.73 5.71 -10.44
CA THR A 349 10.52 4.78 -9.62
C THR A 349 10.47 3.35 -10.15
N ARG A 350 9.29 2.89 -10.58
CA ARG A 350 9.02 1.48 -10.95
C ARG A 350 8.78 1.29 -12.44
N GLY A 351 8.40 2.34 -13.16
CA GLY A 351 8.15 2.30 -14.60
C GLY A 351 6.67 2.14 -14.95
N ALA A 352 6.36 2.30 -16.25
CA ALA A 352 4.98 2.36 -16.76
C ALA A 352 4.23 1.03 -16.73
N ARG A 353 4.99 -0.07 -16.80
CA ARG A 353 4.52 -1.46 -16.89
C ARG A 353 4.58 -2.21 -15.56
N ASP A 354 5.06 -1.56 -14.50
CA ASP A 354 5.03 -2.16 -13.17
C ASP A 354 3.58 -2.32 -12.70
N ASP A 355 3.30 -3.45 -12.06
CA ASP A 355 1.94 -3.81 -11.66
C ASP A 355 1.33 -2.70 -10.78
N VAL A 356 2.06 -2.15 -9.79
CA VAL A 356 1.55 -1.10 -8.90
C VAL A 356 1.21 0.17 -9.70
N THR A 357 2.08 0.57 -10.62
CA THR A 357 1.83 1.73 -11.49
C THR A 357 0.56 1.55 -12.32
N ILE A 358 0.37 0.38 -12.94
CA ILE A 358 -0.82 0.08 -13.74
C ILE A 358 -2.09 0.12 -12.88
N HIS A 359 -2.00 -0.45 -11.68
CA HIS A 359 -3.11 -0.53 -10.73
C HIS A 359 -3.51 0.87 -10.21
N LEU A 360 -2.55 1.76 -9.92
CA LEU A 360 -2.83 3.16 -9.58
C LEU A 360 -3.46 3.94 -10.74
N LYS A 361 -2.96 3.78 -11.98
CA LYS A 361 -3.57 4.39 -13.18
C LYS A 361 -5.02 3.93 -13.35
N ARG A 362 -5.29 2.63 -13.18
CA ARG A 362 -6.63 2.06 -13.26
C ARG A 362 -7.56 2.68 -12.21
N GLY A 363 -7.12 2.80 -10.96
CA GLY A 363 -7.89 3.45 -9.89
C GLY A 363 -8.28 4.87 -10.25
N TYR A 364 -7.31 5.67 -10.70
CA TYR A 364 -7.52 7.06 -11.08
C TYR A 364 -8.50 7.22 -12.25
N VAL A 365 -8.31 6.47 -13.33
CA VAL A 365 -9.21 6.51 -14.49
C VAL A 365 -10.62 6.09 -14.11
N THR A 366 -10.76 5.07 -13.26
CA THR A 366 -12.08 4.54 -12.90
C THR A 366 -12.83 5.47 -11.94
N LEU A 367 -12.12 6.12 -11.02
CA LEU A 367 -12.71 6.94 -9.97
C LEU A 367 -12.85 8.42 -10.33
N LEU A 368 -11.85 8.99 -11.01
CA LEU A 368 -11.73 10.45 -11.15
C LEU A 368 -11.94 10.92 -12.58
N ASP A 369 -11.30 10.29 -13.56
CA ASP A 369 -11.34 10.75 -14.94
C ASP A 369 -11.34 9.60 -15.95
N PRO A 370 -12.53 9.05 -16.29
CA PRO A 370 -12.66 8.01 -17.30
C PRO A 370 -12.16 8.45 -18.69
N ALA A 371 -12.19 9.76 -18.97
CA ALA A 371 -11.77 10.35 -20.24
C ALA A 371 -10.26 10.67 -20.28
N HIS A 372 -9.52 10.38 -19.21
CA HIS A 372 -8.10 10.70 -19.11
C HIS A 372 -7.31 10.00 -20.25
N PRO A 373 -6.28 10.65 -20.83
CA PRO A 373 -5.48 10.04 -21.89
C PRO A 373 -4.82 8.70 -21.51
N MET A 374 -4.57 8.47 -20.22
CA MET A 374 -4.03 7.19 -19.72
C MET A 374 -4.95 6.00 -19.99
N THR A 375 -6.27 6.21 -20.13
CA THR A 375 -7.23 5.15 -20.46
C THR A 375 -6.87 4.44 -21.77
N ALA A 376 -6.32 5.18 -22.74
CA ALA A 376 -5.96 4.65 -24.04
C ALA A 376 -4.79 3.66 -23.99
N THR A 377 -3.86 3.83 -23.03
CA THR A 377 -2.68 2.95 -22.90
C THR A 377 -2.85 1.90 -21.82
N LEU A 378 -3.81 2.05 -20.90
CA LEU A 378 -3.94 1.22 -19.69
C LEU A 378 -3.97 -0.29 -19.99
N ILE A 379 -4.78 -0.71 -20.96
CA ILE A 379 -4.88 -2.14 -21.33
C ILE A 379 -3.57 -2.64 -21.94
N ALA A 380 -2.93 -1.85 -22.81
CA ALA A 380 -1.68 -2.22 -23.44
C ALA A 380 -0.52 -2.29 -22.42
N ASP A 381 -0.45 -1.33 -21.50
CA ASP A 381 0.50 -1.31 -20.38
C ASP A 381 0.30 -2.57 -19.51
N PHE A 382 -0.95 -2.90 -19.17
CA PHE A 382 -1.29 -4.09 -18.37
C PHE A 382 -0.90 -5.39 -19.04
N VAL A 383 -1.28 -5.58 -20.31
CA VAL A 383 -0.95 -6.78 -21.08
C VAL A 383 0.57 -6.95 -21.18
N SER A 384 1.29 -5.86 -21.44
CA SER A 384 2.75 -5.89 -21.53
C SER A 384 3.40 -6.22 -20.18
N GLY A 385 2.97 -5.56 -19.10
CA GLY A 385 3.49 -5.81 -17.75
C GLY A 385 3.23 -7.25 -17.29
N LEU A 386 2.06 -7.79 -17.59
CA LEU A 386 1.73 -9.18 -17.30
C LEU A 386 2.55 -10.16 -18.15
N GLN A 387 2.82 -9.86 -19.43
CA GLN A 387 3.74 -10.67 -20.24
C GLN A 387 5.17 -10.66 -19.68
N ASP A 388 5.67 -9.48 -19.29
CA ASP A 388 6.98 -9.31 -18.68
C ASP A 388 7.06 -10.13 -17.36
N SER A 389 6.02 -10.06 -16.52
CA SER A 389 5.91 -10.83 -15.27
C SER A 389 5.84 -12.33 -15.51
N LEU A 390 5.06 -12.78 -16.51
CA LEU A 390 4.98 -14.20 -16.88
C LEU A 390 6.33 -14.75 -17.34
N ALA A 391 7.08 -13.97 -18.13
CA ALA A 391 8.40 -14.35 -18.60
C ALA A 391 9.42 -14.43 -17.46
N GLU A 392 9.33 -13.53 -16.48
CA GLU A 392 10.25 -13.47 -15.34
C GLU A 392 9.94 -14.54 -14.26
N ARG A 393 8.66 -14.74 -13.93
CA ARG A 393 8.25 -15.47 -12.70
C ARG A 393 7.42 -16.72 -12.97
N GLY A 394 6.95 -16.90 -14.20
CA GLY A 394 6.03 -17.98 -14.57
C GLY A 394 4.58 -17.74 -14.14
N ALA A 395 3.66 -18.50 -14.74
CA ALA A 395 2.21 -18.32 -14.59
C ALA A 395 1.74 -18.30 -13.14
N PHE A 396 2.21 -19.23 -12.31
CA PHE A 396 1.77 -19.35 -10.93
C PHE A 396 2.11 -18.11 -10.09
N ALA A 397 3.37 -17.70 -10.08
CA ALA A 397 3.83 -16.56 -9.27
C ALA A 397 3.21 -15.24 -9.77
N THR A 398 3.08 -15.09 -11.08
CA THR A 398 2.41 -13.94 -11.69
C THR A 398 0.94 -13.87 -11.32
N THR A 399 0.20 -14.98 -11.44
CA THR A 399 -1.21 -15.07 -11.02
C THR A 399 -1.36 -14.65 -9.56
N SER A 400 -0.56 -15.24 -8.67
CA SER A 400 -0.59 -14.93 -7.24
C SER A 400 -0.33 -13.45 -6.96
N ARG A 401 0.67 -12.86 -7.63
CA ARG A 401 1.04 -11.46 -7.42
C ARG A 401 -0.06 -10.50 -7.87
N ILE A 402 -0.63 -10.74 -9.05
CA ILE A 402 -1.64 -9.81 -9.57
C ILE A 402 -2.92 -9.94 -8.77
N LEU A 403 -3.27 -11.14 -8.31
CA LEU A 403 -4.43 -11.33 -7.44
C LEU A 403 -4.29 -10.66 -6.08
N GLU A 404 -3.08 -10.66 -5.49
CA GLU A 404 -2.78 -9.88 -4.30
C GLU A 404 -3.04 -8.38 -4.54
N LEU A 405 -2.60 -7.87 -5.70
CA LEU A 405 -2.81 -6.47 -6.09
C LEU A 405 -4.26 -6.14 -6.39
N GLU A 406 -5.02 -7.03 -7.06
CA GLU A 406 -6.45 -6.85 -7.28
C GLU A 406 -7.22 -6.79 -5.96
N HIS A 407 -6.87 -7.64 -4.98
CA HIS A 407 -7.47 -7.60 -3.65
C HIS A 407 -7.16 -6.29 -2.94
N LEU A 408 -5.89 -5.86 -2.95
CA LEU A 408 -5.47 -4.59 -2.40
C LEU A 408 -6.22 -3.42 -3.04
N LEU A 409 -6.35 -3.41 -4.38
CA LEU A 409 -7.08 -2.36 -5.07
C LEU A 409 -8.56 -2.34 -4.74
N ALA A 410 -9.20 -3.52 -4.66
CA ALA A 410 -10.58 -3.60 -4.24
C ALA A 410 -10.75 -2.91 -2.88
N ARG A 411 -9.86 -3.19 -1.92
CA ARG A 411 -9.87 -2.54 -0.60
C ARG A 411 -9.63 -1.03 -0.66
N MET A 412 -8.70 -0.57 -1.49
CA MET A 412 -8.32 0.85 -1.55
C MET A 412 -9.31 1.72 -2.33
N PHE A 413 -9.90 1.19 -3.40
CA PHE A 413 -10.66 1.99 -4.36
C PHE A 413 -12.15 1.77 -4.27
N VAL A 414 -12.61 0.53 -4.09
CA VAL A 414 -14.05 0.24 -4.11
C VAL A 414 -14.84 1.04 -3.06
N PRO A 415 -14.33 1.30 -1.83
CA PRO A 415 -15.03 2.17 -0.88
C PRO A 415 -15.24 3.62 -1.37
N LEU A 416 -14.49 4.06 -2.38
CA LEU A 416 -14.61 5.39 -2.99
C LEU A 416 -15.65 5.43 -4.11
N PHE A 417 -16.25 4.31 -4.48
CA PHE A 417 -17.19 4.25 -5.60
C PHE A 417 -18.49 4.96 -5.26
N THR A 418 -18.92 5.80 -6.19
CA THR A 418 -20.29 6.33 -6.27
C THR A 418 -21.13 5.42 -7.17
N PRO A 419 -22.47 5.52 -7.13
CA PRO A 419 -23.32 4.85 -8.11
C PRO A 419 -22.94 5.17 -9.57
N ALA A 420 -22.46 6.39 -9.84
CA ALA A 420 -22.04 6.79 -11.18
C ALA A 420 -20.73 6.12 -11.60
N SER A 421 -19.69 6.16 -10.75
CA SER A 421 -18.41 5.50 -11.05
C SER A 421 -18.56 3.98 -11.10
N ALA A 422 -19.45 3.40 -10.29
CA ALA A 422 -19.79 1.97 -10.34
C ALA A 422 -20.37 1.57 -11.70
N ARG A 423 -21.36 2.31 -12.21
CA ARG A 423 -21.93 2.05 -13.56
C ARG A 423 -20.89 2.23 -14.66
N ASN A 424 -20.04 3.25 -14.57
CA ASN A 424 -18.97 3.47 -15.54
C ASN A 424 -17.97 2.31 -15.57
N ALA A 425 -17.53 1.87 -14.38
CA ALA A 425 -16.65 0.72 -14.24
C ALA A 425 -17.29 -0.56 -14.78
N GLU A 426 -18.56 -0.83 -14.45
CA GLU A 426 -19.31 -1.97 -14.95
C GLU A 426 -19.42 -1.95 -16.48
N GLY A 427 -19.72 -0.81 -17.09
CA GLY A 427 -19.75 -0.65 -18.55
C GLY A 427 -18.39 -0.92 -19.20
N MET A 428 -17.31 -0.39 -18.62
CA MET A 428 -15.94 -0.62 -19.09
C MET A 428 -15.55 -2.10 -19.02
N LEU A 429 -15.83 -2.76 -17.90
CA LEU A 429 -15.46 -4.16 -17.65
C LEU A 429 -16.31 -5.13 -18.46
N THR A 430 -17.61 -4.83 -18.64
CA THR A 430 -18.49 -5.58 -19.54
C THR A 430 -18.02 -5.44 -20.99
N GLY A 431 -17.62 -4.24 -21.41
CA GLY A 431 -17.04 -4.01 -22.74
C GLY A 431 -15.71 -4.75 -22.95
N LEU A 432 -14.85 -4.80 -21.94
CA LEU A 432 -13.62 -5.59 -21.97
C LEU A 432 -13.93 -7.08 -22.13
N ARG A 433 -14.82 -7.62 -21.29
CA ARG A 433 -15.27 -9.01 -21.34
C ARG A 433 -15.81 -9.38 -22.72
N GLY A 434 -16.72 -8.57 -23.28
CA GLY A 434 -17.29 -8.80 -24.61
C GLY A 434 -16.23 -8.78 -25.73
N ARG A 435 -15.20 -7.94 -25.65
CA ARG A 435 -14.08 -7.95 -26.62
C ARG A 435 -13.23 -9.22 -26.51
N VAL A 436 -12.99 -9.71 -25.29
CA VAL A 436 -12.23 -10.95 -25.08
C VAL A 436 -13.01 -12.16 -25.58
N GLU A 437 -14.30 -12.26 -25.22
CA GLU A 437 -15.21 -13.31 -25.69
C GLU A 437 -15.36 -13.28 -27.21
N GLY A 438 -15.47 -12.09 -27.81
CA GLY A 438 -15.54 -11.93 -29.27
C GLY A 438 -14.28 -12.42 -29.99
N ARG A 439 -13.08 -12.17 -29.44
CA ARG A 439 -11.81 -12.68 -30.01
C ARG A 439 -11.70 -14.20 -29.96
N ASN A 440 -12.33 -14.83 -28.97
CA ASN A 440 -12.30 -16.27 -28.78
C ASN A 440 -13.62 -16.95 -29.21
N LYS A 441 -14.43 -16.28 -30.03
CA LYS A 441 -15.70 -16.83 -30.50
C LYS A 441 -15.49 -18.17 -31.21
N GLY A 442 -16.19 -19.20 -30.75
CA GLY A 442 -16.13 -20.55 -31.31
C GLY A 442 -14.98 -21.42 -30.76
N ARG A 443 -14.18 -20.92 -29.82
CA ARG A 443 -13.15 -21.69 -29.11
C ARG A 443 -13.64 -22.07 -27.71
N GLU A 444 -13.27 -23.25 -27.26
CA GLU A 444 -13.51 -23.64 -25.86
C GLU A 444 -12.65 -22.79 -24.92
N VAL A 445 -13.10 -22.54 -23.69
CA VAL A 445 -12.34 -21.69 -22.75
C VAL A 445 -10.98 -22.31 -22.43
N ALA A 446 -10.84 -23.64 -22.52
CA ALA A 446 -9.57 -24.34 -22.40
C ALA A 446 -8.53 -23.92 -23.45
N GLU A 447 -8.97 -23.51 -24.64
CA GLU A 447 -8.11 -23.07 -25.74
C GLU A 447 -7.78 -21.57 -25.69
N TRP A 448 -8.38 -20.83 -24.76
CA TRP A 448 -8.12 -19.40 -24.63
C TRP A 448 -6.72 -19.16 -24.10
N ALA A 449 -6.07 -18.13 -24.66
CA ALA A 449 -4.81 -17.65 -24.13
C ALA A 449 -4.96 -17.32 -22.63
N TYR A 450 -3.93 -17.62 -21.84
CA TYR A 450 -3.90 -17.32 -20.40
C TYR A 450 -4.35 -15.89 -20.09
N MET A 451 -3.88 -14.92 -20.89
CA MET A 451 -4.24 -13.50 -20.79
C MET A 451 -5.75 -13.25 -20.89
N ASP A 452 -6.41 -13.92 -21.84
CA ASP A 452 -7.83 -13.71 -22.11
C ASP A 452 -8.68 -14.28 -20.96
N ARG A 453 -8.31 -15.47 -20.45
CA ARG A 453 -8.93 -16.06 -19.26
C ARG A 453 -8.76 -15.17 -18.04
N TYR A 454 -7.55 -14.63 -17.85
CA TYR A 454 -7.25 -13.75 -16.74
C TYR A 454 -8.02 -12.42 -16.81
N LEU A 455 -8.12 -11.79 -17.98
CA LEU A 455 -8.87 -10.54 -18.14
C LEU A 455 -10.36 -10.71 -17.84
N VAL A 456 -10.97 -11.82 -18.26
CA VAL A 456 -12.37 -12.12 -17.94
C VAL A 456 -12.55 -12.39 -16.44
N PHE A 457 -11.67 -13.19 -15.84
CA PHE A 457 -11.67 -13.41 -14.40
C PHE A 457 -11.57 -12.09 -13.61
N SER A 458 -10.56 -11.25 -13.92
CA SER A 458 -10.33 -9.98 -13.24
C SER A 458 -11.53 -9.06 -13.38
N ALA A 459 -12.14 -9.00 -14.57
CA ALA A 459 -13.34 -8.20 -14.80
C ALA A 459 -14.52 -8.67 -13.93
N ASP A 460 -14.86 -9.96 -13.94
CA ASP A 460 -15.97 -10.49 -13.14
C ASP A 460 -15.70 -10.38 -11.62
N ASN A 461 -14.47 -10.66 -11.16
CA ASN A 461 -14.09 -10.51 -9.75
C ASN A 461 -14.19 -9.05 -9.26
N PHE A 462 -13.75 -8.08 -10.08
CA PHE A 462 -13.84 -6.68 -9.71
C PHE A 462 -15.29 -6.17 -9.78
N MET A 463 -16.08 -6.58 -10.78
CA MET A 463 -17.52 -6.28 -10.83
C MET A 463 -18.27 -6.85 -9.62
N ALA A 464 -17.92 -8.06 -9.15
CA ALA A 464 -18.46 -8.61 -7.91
C ALA A 464 -18.17 -7.71 -6.71
N SER A 465 -16.93 -7.21 -6.61
CA SER A 465 -16.50 -6.30 -5.54
C SER A 465 -17.27 -4.99 -5.55
N ILE A 466 -17.47 -4.40 -6.73
CA ILE A 466 -18.25 -3.18 -6.89
C ILE A 466 -19.70 -3.43 -6.48
N ALA A 467 -20.34 -4.47 -7.02
CA ALA A 467 -21.73 -4.81 -6.70
C ALA A 467 -21.94 -5.01 -5.19
N GLU A 468 -21.02 -5.71 -4.53
CA GLU A 468 -21.05 -5.92 -3.09
C GLU A 468 -20.99 -4.59 -2.31
N CYS A 469 -20.07 -3.70 -2.67
CA CYS A 469 -19.95 -2.38 -2.04
C CYS A 469 -21.18 -1.50 -2.28
N MET A 470 -21.89 -1.71 -3.39
CA MET A 470 -23.16 -1.04 -3.68
C MET A 470 -24.35 -1.70 -2.98
N GLY A 471 -24.15 -2.78 -2.22
CA GLY A 471 -25.20 -3.54 -1.56
C GLY A 471 -25.97 -4.50 -2.47
N GLU A 472 -25.52 -4.69 -3.72
CA GLU A 472 -26.15 -5.53 -4.75
C GLU A 472 -25.69 -7.00 -4.63
N ARG A 473 -26.02 -7.64 -3.50
CA ARG A 473 -25.51 -8.99 -3.15
C ARG A 473 -25.80 -10.07 -4.19
N ASP A 474 -27.00 -10.10 -4.75
CA ASP A 474 -27.38 -11.11 -5.76
C ASP A 474 -26.58 -10.93 -7.06
N LYS A 475 -26.33 -9.67 -7.42
CA LYS A 475 -25.53 -9.32 -8.59
C LYS A 475 -24.07 -9.70 -8.37
N ALA A 476 -23.52 -9.40 -7.19
CA ALA A 476 -22.18 -9.83 -6.77
C ALA A 476 -22.02 -11.36 -6.84
N ALA A 477 -22.99 -12.10 -6.30
CA ALA A 477 -23.02 -13.56 -6.38
C ALA A 477 -23.12 -14.05 -7.83
N GLY A 478 -23.91 -13.37 -8.68
CA GLY A 478 -23.98 -13.64 -10.11
C GLY A 478 -22.62 -13.50 -10.82
N TYR A 479 -21.88 -12.40 -10.56
CA TYR A 479 -20.52 -12.21 -11.07
C TYR A 479 -19.57 -13.32 -10.61
N ARG A 480 -19.60 -13.66 -9.31
CA ARG A 480 -18.77 -14.74 -8.74
C ARG A 480 -19.09 -16.09 -9.36
N ARG A 481 -20.35 -16.43 -9.54
CA ARG A 481 -20.75 -17.71 -10.17
C ARG A 481 -20.27 -17.82 -11.60
N ARG A 482 -20.21 -16.72 -12.38
CA ARG A 482 -19.62 -16.77 -13.72
C ARG A 482 -18.13 -17.10 -13.72
N VAL A 483 -17.42 -16.75 -12.66
CA VAL A 483 -16.01 -17.09 -12.52
C VAL A 483 -15.82 -18.58 -12.28
N TRP A 484 -16.60 -19.21 -11.39
CA TRP A 484 -16.30 -20.58 -10.95
C TRP A 484 -17.25 -21.68 -11.46
N ARG A 485 -18.51 -21.37 -11.81
CA ARG A 485 -19.51 -22.35 -12.30
C ARG A 485 -19.55 -22.47 -13.82
N ASP A 486 -18.68 -21.80 -14.55
CA ASP A 486 -18.60 -22.01 -15.98
C ASP A 486 -18.00 -23.40 -16.23
N GLU A 487 -18.86 -24.39 -16.49
CA GLU A 487 -18.47 -25.78 -16.79
C GLU A 487 -17.49 -25.87 -17.98
N ARG A 488 -17.41 -24.82 -18.79
CA ARG A 488 -16.49 -24.74 -19.93
C ARG A 488 -15.08 -24.35 -19.51
N GLN A 489 -14.87 -23.84 -18.30
CA GLN A 489 -13.54 -23.43 -17.85
C GLN A 489 -12.65 -24.65 -17.57
N PRO A 490 -11.39 -24.63 -18.05
CA PRO A 490 -10.44 -25.66 -17.70
C PRO A 490 -10.17 -25.60 -16.20
N ARG A 491 -10.26 -26.74 -15.53
CA ARG A 491 -9.90 -26.89 -14.11
C ARG A 491 -8.38 -27.04 -13.96
N ASP A 492 -7.63 -26.06 -14.44
CA ASP A 492 -6.16 -26.03 -14.42
C ASP A 492 -5.60 -25.26 -13.20
N LEU A 493 -4.27 -25.07 -13.17
CA LEU A 493 -3.61 -24.33 -12.09
C LEU A 493 -4.14 -22.89 -11.94
N PHE A 494 -4.52 -22.24 -13.04
CA PHE A 494 -5.09 -20.90 -12.99
C PHE A 494 -6.43 -20.90 -12.26
N TRP A 495 -7.31 -21.86 -12.58
CA TRP A 495 -8.57 -22.05 -11.88
C TRP A 495 -8.34 -22.37 -10.39
N LEU A 496 -7.37 -23.23 -10.05
CA LEU A 496 -7.05 -23.56 -8.65
C LEU A 496 -6.62 -22.35 -7.81
N GLN A 497 -5.82 -21.44 -8.38
CA GLN A 497 -5.36 -20.23 -7.69
C GLN A 497 -6.48 -19.21 -7.50
N THR A 498 -7.27 -18.99 -8.54
CA THR A 498 -8.35 -18.00 -8.53
C THR A 498 -9.52 -18.44 -7.66
N SER A 499 -9.87 -19.73 -7.70
CA SER A 499 -10.88 -20.33 -6.83
C SER A 499 -10.50 -20.26 -5.35
N LEU A 500 -9.23 -20.45 -5.01
CA LEU A 500 -8.76 -20.34 -3.62
C LEU A 500 -9.01 -18.95 -3.01
N LEU A 501 -8.80 -17.90 -3.79
CA LEU A 501 -9.08 -16.53 -3.33
C LEU A 501 -10.56 -16.26 -3.21
N LEU A 502 -11.34 -16.74 -4.18
CA LEU A 502 -12.78 -16.60 -4.15
C LEU A 502 -13.38 -17.30 -2.94
N GLU A 503 -12.91 -18.51 -2.63
CA GLU A 503 -13.23 -19.28 -1.43
C GLU A 503 -12.88 -18.50 -0.15
N ALA A 504 -11.63 -18.02 -0.02
CA ALA A 504 -11.18 -17.27 1.15
C ALA A 504 -12.04 -16.02 1.39
N ARG A 505 -12.37 -15.32 0.31
CA ARG A 505 -13.23 -14.13 0.34
C ARG A 505 -14.67 -14.47 0.74
N LEU A 506 -15.27 -15.48 0.12
CA LEU A 506 -16.62 -15.93 0.46
C LEU A 506 -16.72 -16.32 1.93
N ARG A 507 -15.71 -16.98 2.50
CA ARG A 507 -15.68 -17.25 3.94
C ARG A 507 -15.65 -15.99 4.78
N ALA A 508 -14.86 -14.99 4.41
CA ALA A 508 -14.78 -13.70 5.12
C ALA A 508 -16.13 -12.94 5.08
N GLU A 509 -16.90 -13.11 4.01
CA GLU A 509 -18.22 -12.50 3.83
C GLU A 509 -19.38 -13.33 4.43
N GLY A 510 -19.10 -14.50 5.00
CA GLY A 510 -20.12 -15.42 5.54
C GLY A 510 -20.82 -16.29 4.49
N GLY A 511 -20.35 -16.29 3.23
CA GLY A 511 -20.79 -17.15 2.14
C GLY A 511 -20.24 -18.58 2.25
N HIS A 512 -20.44 -19.24 3.39
CA HIS A 512 -19.84 -20.54 3.71
C HIS A 512 -20.27 -21.64 2.73
N GLU A 513 -21.52 -21.66 2.27
CA GLU A 513 -22.01 -22.68 1.34
C GLU A 513 -21.29 -22.61 -0.02
N GLU A 514 -21.19 -21.42 -0.61
CA GLU A 514 -20.46 -21.24 -1.88
C GLU A 514 -18.97 -21.51 -1.70
N ALA A 515 -18.38 -21.12 -0.57
CA ALA A 515 -16.98 -21.40 -0.26
C ALA A 515 -16.71 -22.91 -0.15
N ASN A 516 -17.59 -23.66 0.52
CA ASN A 516 -17.44 -25.11 0.67
C ASN A 516 -17.57 -25.82 -0.69
N ALA A 517 -18.52 -25.41 -1.54
CA ALA A 517 -18.64 -25.95 -2.89
C ALA A 517 -17.38 -25.72 -3.73
N ILE A 518 -16.75 -24.54 -3.62
CA ILE A 518 -15.47 -24.26 -4.28
C ILE A 518 -14.36 -25.13 -3.70
N GLN A 519 -14.29 -25.28 -2.37
CA GLN A 519 -13.28 -26.11 -1.70
C GLN A 519 -13.37 -27.57 -2.16
N GLU A 520 -14.58 -28.13 -2.24
CA GLU A 520 -14.83 -29.49 -2.73
C GLU A 520 -14.39 -29.66 -4.19
N ALA A 521 -14.78 -28.73 -5.06
CA ALA A 521 -14.37 -28.74 -6.46
C ALA A 521 -12.84 -28.62 -6.61
N ARG A 522 -12.17 -27.85 -5.74
CA ARG A 522 -10.70 -27.75 -5.72
C ARG A 522 -10.05 -29.05 -5.28
N ALA A 523 -10.57 -29.71 -4.26
CA ALA A 523 -10.03 -30.99 -3.79
C ALA A 523 -10.09 -32.08 -4.88
N GLU A 524 -11.20 -32.12 -5.65
CA GLU A 524 -11.35 -33.03 -6.79
C GLU A 524 -10.26 -32.79 -7.85
N VAL A 525 -10.01 -31.52 -8.19
CA VAL A 525 -9.01 -31.13 -9.20
C VAL A 525 -7.59 -31.37 -8.74
N GLN A 526 -7.30 -31.08 -7.47
CA GLN A 526 -6.00 -31.35 -6.85
C GLN A 526 -5.67 -32.84 -6.87
N GLY A 527 -6.66 -33.69 -6.57
CA GLY A 527 -6.52 -35.14 -6.68
C GLY A 527 -6.23 -35.60 -8.12
N GLY A 528 -6.90 -35.01 -9.10
CA GLY A 528 -6.66 -35.31 -10.52
C GLY A 528 -5.30 -34.85 -11.05
N LEU A 529 -4.72 -33.79 -10.48
CA LEU A 529 -3.43 -33.21 -10.90
C LEU A 529 -2.22 -33.69 -10.08
N GLY A 530 -2.44 -34.35 -8.94
CA GLY A 530 -1.36 -34.74 -8.02
C GLY A 530 -0.65 -33.53 -7.38
N VAL A 531 -1.36 -32.41 -7.19
CA VAL A 531 -0.80 -31.16 -6.65
C VAL A 531 -1.58 -30.71 -5.42
N GLU A 532 -0.90 -30.51 -4.29
CA GLU A 532 -1.49 -29.87 -3.11
C GLU A 532 -1.18 -28.36 -3.14
N LEU A 533 -2.23 -27.54 -3.25
CA LEU A 533 -2.11 -26.09 -3.27
C LEU A 533 -2.49 -25.53 -1.90
N ARG A 534 -1.49 -25.07 -1.14
CA ARG A 534 -1.70 -24.43 0.16
C ARG A 534 -1.85 -22.92 0.05
N LEU A 535 -2.64 -22.34 0.96
CA LEU A 535 -2.85 -20.89 1.12
C LEU A 535 -1.57 -20.08 1.34
N THR A 536 -0.47 -20.73 1.67
CA THR A 536 0.86 -20.12 1.77
C THR A 536 1.42 -19.70 0.41
N GLY A 537 0.74 -20.05 -0.70
CA GLY A 537 1.20 -19.74 -2.04
C GLY A 537 2.43 -20.56 -2.45
N ARG A 538 2.74 -21.65 -1.73
CA ARG A 538 3.80 -22.59 -2.09
C ARG A 538 3.15 -23.85 -2.67
N LEU A 539 3.55 -24.21 -3.90
CA LEU A 539 3.27 -25.55 -4.42
C LEU A 539 4.13 -26.53 -3.63
N GLU A 540 3.50 -27.50 -2.98
CA GLU A 540 4.17 -28.69 -2.49
C GLU A 540 3.76 -29.81 -3.45
N LEU A 541 4.75 -30.37 -4.16
CA LEU A 541 4.52 -31.60 -4.91
C LEU A 541 4.30 -32.68 -3.87
N VAL A 542 3.17 -33.38 -3.97
CA VAL A 542 2.94 -34.56 -3.16
C VAL A 542 3.83 -35.64 -3.75
N GLU A 543 5.02 -35.82 -3.18
CA GLU A 543 5.79 -37.02 -3.45
C GLU A 543 4.94 -38.19 -2.92
N GLU A 544 4.42 -39.02 -3.83
CA GLU A 544 3.89 -40.32 -3.44
C GLU A 544 5.05 -41.08 -2.79
N GLU A 545 5.08 -41.10 -1.46
CA GLU A 545 5.84 -42.09 -0.71
C GLU A 545 5.28 -43.45 -1.13
N ASP A 546 5.91 -44.03 -2.14
CA ASP A 546 5.74 -45.41 -2.55
C ASP A 546 5.99 -46.26 -1.29
N GLN A 547 4.91 -46.70 -0.64
CA GLN A 547 4.96 -47.62 0.49
C GLN A 547 5.45 -48.97 -0.03
N GLY A 548 6.77 -49.02 -0.23
CA GLY A 548 7.50 -50.21 -0.63
C GLY A 548 7.27 -51.31 0.38
N VAL A 549 6.47 -52.29 -0.04
CA VAL A 549 6.45 -53.63 0.52
C VAL A 549 7.89 -54.13 0.57
N VAL A 550 8.41 -54.29 1.79
CA VAL A 550 9.69 -54.94 2.06
C VAL A 550 9.61 -56.37 1.50
N ARG A 551 10.18 -56.58 0.31
CA ARG A 551 10.56 -57.90 -0.18
C ARG A 551 12.08 -57.98 -0.23
N ASP A 552 12.61 -58.73 0.72
CA ASP A 552 13.96 -59.29 0.71
C ASP A 552 14.27 -59.90 -0.66
N GLY A 553 15.37 -59.45 -1.26
CA GLY A 553 15.81 -59.95 -2.55
C GLY A 553 17.12 -59.32 -3.00
N ARG A 554 18.24 -59.86 -2.51
CA ARG A 554 19.57 -59.68 -3.10
C ARG A 554 19.48 -59.92 -4.61
N PHE A 555 19.94 -59.00 -5.45
CA PHE A 555 20.69 -59.36 -6.66
C PHE A 555 21.45 -58.17 -7.23
N ALA A 556 22.57 -58.51 -7.88
CA ALA A 556 23.66 -57.69 -8.38
C ALA A 556 23.22 -56.55 -9.30
N GLY A 557 23.86 -55.38 -9.14
CA GLY A 557 23.76 -54.27 -10.09
C GLY A 557 24.57 -54.54 -11.35
N PRO A 558 24.14 -53.98 -12.50
CA PRO A 558 25.03 -53.73 -13.61
C PRO A 558 25.33 -52.24 -13.76
N ASP A 559 26.62 -52.01 -13.94
CA ASP A 559 27.30 -50.87 -14.53
C ASP A 559 26.62 -50.43 -15.85
N VAL A 560 26.22 -49.15 -15.97
CA VAL A 560 25.77 -48.57 -17.26
C VAL A 560 26.39 -47.19 -17.44
N ARG A 561 27.27 -47.14 -18.43
CA ARG A 561 27.88 -45.97 -19.06
C ARG A 561 26.83 -45.06 -19.69
N ALA A 562 27.14 -43.77 -19.67
CA ALA A 562 26.49 -42.75 -20.49
C ALA A 562 26.78 -43.00 -21.99
N GLU A 563 25.73 -43.08 -22.80
CA GLU A 563 25.80 -42.80 -24.24
C GLU A 563 24.53 -42.08 -24.71
N ASP A 564 24.75 -41.22 -25.69
CA ASP A 564 23.85 -40.35 -26.42
C ASP A 564 22.60 -41.04 -27.02
N GLY A 565 21.53 -40.25 -27.16
CA GLY A 565 20.80 -40.21 -28.44
C GLY A 565 19.29 -40.51 -28.40
N ARG A 566 18.53 -39.51 -28.85
CA ARG A 566 17.25 -39.57 -29.58
C ARG A 566 16.09 -40.37 -28.97
N ILE A 567 15.03 -39.64 -28.61
CA ILE A 567 13.67 -40.18 -28.53
C ILE A 567 12.86 -39.61 -29.69
N GLN A 568 12.43 -40.52 -30.58
CA GLN A 568 11.34 -40.32 -31.51
C GLN A 568 10.01 -40.49 -30.78
N ILE A 569 9.06 -39.62 -31.12
CA ILE A 569 7.68 -39.62 -30.67
C ILE A 569 6.91 -40.70 -31.43
N HIS A 570 6.13 -41.51 -30.71
CA HIS A 570 4.94 -42.16 -31.25
C HIS A 570 3.73 -41.81 -30.40
#